data_AF-A0A7J2IRT2-F1
#
_entry.id   AF-A0A7J2IRT2-F1
#
_cell.length_a   1.000
_cell.length_b   1.000
_cell.length_c   1.000
_cell.angle_alpha   90.00
_cell.angle_beta   90.00
_cell.angle_gamma   90.00
#
_symmetry.space_group_name_H-M   'P 1'
#
loop_
_entity.id
_entity.type
_entity.pdbx_description
1 polymer ?
#
loop_
_entity_poly.entity_id
_entity_poly.type
_entity_poly.pdbx_seq_one_letter_code
_entity_poly.pdbx_strand_id
1 'polypeptide(L)'
;MNELLISAALILLPNILVALIVFIMRYTRFREIALRAGIAFTAFWLIYCVGSSIVFYLLGVQPNPVYSSPNLSKSALKPLAVYIGSLTMYSFTLTITYLIFMFPFVFFLAPLIGVLILLYVVKRKGIKEVTFWIDLKPKKLVGWEEEKEVLKLLIALLPVSLYFLITLLKLLQLELDPHVVGSTWLGWVLEIYMLFLLSFIVAVNLLYTSRVYHGNRFVGETIRRNTFNNLLSISIVLSSVSLILFVQIYRGIEYLFIYFALYYVAITIVFLSFFKIMEPASVYIFAKILAFIRAENKFQRIFD
;
A
#
# COMPACT_ATOMS: atom_id res chain seq x y z
N MET A 1 16.97 -30.78 -14.32
CA MET A 1 17.09 -30.53 -12.86
C MET A 1 18.02 -29.35 -12.55
N ASN A 2 19.21 -29.25 -13.17
CA ASN A 2 20.14 -28.12 -12.97
C ASN A 2 19.57 -26.76 -13.40
N GLU A 3 18.82 -26.69 -14.51
CA GLU A 3 18.25 -25.43 -15.00
C GLU A 3 17.20 -24.82 -14.07
N LEU A 4 16.40 -25.66 -13.40
CA LEU A 4 15.41 -25.24 -12.42
C LEU A 4 16.07 -24.67 -11.16
N LEU A 5 17.14 -25.33 -10.68
CA LEU A 5 17.96 -24.85 -9.57
C LEU A 5 18.69 -23.55 -9.90
N ILE A 6 19.25 -23.45 -11.10
CA ILE A 6 19.91 -22.23 -11.59
C ILE A 6 18.87 -21.10 -11.68
N SER A 7 17.70 -21.34 -12.28
CA SER A 7 16.64 -20.34 -12.38
C SER A 7 16.13 -19.87 -11.02
N ALA A 8 15.92 -20.79 -10.07
CA ALA A 8 15.54 -20.45 -8.70
C ALA A 8 16.62 -19.64 -7.98
N ALA A 9 17.90 -20.00 -8.12
CA ALA A 9 19.01 -19.25 -7.54
C ALA A 9 19.09 -17.83 -8.11
N LEU A 10 18.84 -17.66 -9.40
CA LEU A 10 18.85 -16.35 -10.06
C LEU A 10 17.68 -15.46 -9.64
N ILE A 11 16.50 -16.03 -9.41
CA ILE A 11 15.33 -15.31 -8.87
C ILE A 11 15.60 -14.82 -7.44
N LEU A 12 16.37 -15.57 -6.65
CA LEU A 12 16.68 -15.20 -5.26
C LEU A 12 17.87 -14.24 -5.14
N LEU A 13 18.73 -14.16 -6.15
CA LEU A 13 19.96 -13.36 -6.13
C LEU A 13 19.74 -11.90 -5.71
N PRO A 14 18.70 -11.18 -6.18
CA PRO A 14 18.47 -9.79 -5.78
C PRO A 14 18.15 -9.65 -4.29
N ASN A 15 17.42 -10.61 -3.72
CA ASN A 15 17.16 -10.63 -2.28
C ASN A 15 18.41 -10.97 -1.47
N ILE A 16 19.27 -11.85 -1.98
CA ILE A 16 20.55 -12.17 -1.35
C ILE A 16 21.44 -10.92 -1.28
N LEU A 17 21.51 -10.15 -2.36
CA LEU A 17 22.25 -8.88 -2.39
C LEU A 17 21.71 -7.87 -1.38
N VAL A 18 20.39 -7.70 -1.32
CA VAL A 18 19.76 -6.79 -0.36
C VAL A 18 19.97 -7.27 1.08
N ALA A 19 19.85 -8.57 1.34
CA ALA A 19 20.13 -9.14 2.66
C ALA A 19 21.58 -8.88 3.09
N LEU A 20 22.54 -8.98 2.18
CA LEU A 20 23.95 -8.65 2.44
C LEU A 20 24.12 -7.16 2.79
N ILE A 21 23.49 -6.25 2.05
CA ILE A 21 23.51 -4.80 2.34
C ILE A 21 22.91 -4.52 3.72
N VAL A 22 21.76 -5.11 4.03
CA VAL A 22 21.11 -4.96 5.35
C VAL A 22 22.02 -5.48 6.47
N PHE A 23 22.69 -6.62 6.24
CA PHE A 23 23.63 -7.19 7.19
C PHE A 23 24.82 -6.27 7.45
N ILE A 24 25.42 -5.70 6.41
CA ILE A 24 26.52 -4.72 6.53
C ILE A 24 26.04 -3.46 7.27
N MET A 25 24.86 -2.94 6.90
CA MET A 25 24.30 -1.73 7.49
C MET A 25 23.81 -1.92 8.93
N ARG A 26 23.71 -3.14 9.45
CA ARG A 26 23.29 -3.46 10.83
C ARG A 26 24.14 -2.73 11.88
N TYR A 27 25.41 -2.49 11.59
CA TYR A 27 26.35 -1.83 12.49
C TYR A 27 26.36 -0.30 12.39
N THR A 28 25.53 0.27 11.51
CA THR A 28 25.46 1.72 11.28
C THR A 28 24.28 2.37 12.00
N ARG A 29 24.28 3.70 12.10
CA ARG A 29 23.13 4.50 12.58
C ARG A 29 21.86 4.29 11.74
N PHE A 30 22.00 3.82 10.50
CA PHE A 30 20.89 3.62 9.56
C PHE A 30 20.27 2.22 9.59
N ARG A 31 20.63 1.37 10.56
CA ARG A 31 20.19 -0.04 10.61
C ARG A 31 18.67 -0.24 10.46
N GLU A 32 17.86 0.60 11.09
CA GLU A 32 16.39 0.45 11.09
C GLU A 32 15.80 0.82 9.73
N ILE A 33 16.37 1.85 9.08
CA ILE A 33 15.96 2.27 7.74
C ILE A 33 16.38 1.21 6.72
N ALA A 34 17.61 0.69 6.84
CA ALA A 34 18.10 -0.38 5.99
C ALA A 34 17.24 -1.64 6.11
N LEU A 35 16.90 -2.06 7.34
CA LEU A 35 16.03 -3.21 7.58
C LEU A 35 14.63 -3.04 6.97
N ARG A 36 14.01 -1.87 7.17
CA ARG A 36 12.70 -1.54 6.59
C ARG A 36 12.73 -1.49 5.06
N ALA A 37 13.76 -0.88 4.47
CA ALA A 37 13.96 -0.83 3.03
C ALA A 37 14.20 -2.23 2.44
N GLY A 38 14.96 -3.08 3.15
CA GLY A 38 15.19 -4.47 2.76
C GLY A 38 13.89 -5.28 2.74
N ILE A 39 13.07 -5.19 3.78
CA ILE A 39 11.75 -5.85 3.83
C ILE A 39 10.85 -5.37 2.69
N ALA A 40 10.81 -4.06 2.44
CA ALA A 40 10.03 -3.49 1.35
C ALA A 40 10.47 -4.01 -0.02
N PHE A 41 11.77 -4.00 -0.29
CA PHE A 41 12.32 -4.54 -1.54
C PHE A 41 12.00 -6.04 -1.69
N THR A 42 12.20 -6.84 -0.63
CA THR A 42 11.94 -8.28 -0.68
C THR A 42 10.47 -8.59 -0.93
N ALA A 43 9.56 -7.87 -0.30
CA ALA A 43 8.13 -8.01 -0.55
C ALA A 43 7.78 -7.62 -1.99
N PHE A 44 8.29 -6.50 -2.49
CA PHE A 44 8.08 -6.08 -3.87
C PHE A 44 8.62 -7.11 -4.87
N TRP A 45 9.84 -7.58 -4.67
CA TRP A 45 10.45 -8.55 -5.58
C TRP A 45 9.73 -9.91 -5.58
N LEU A 46 9.53 -10.52 -4.41
CA LEU A 46 8.97 -11.88 -4.34
C LEU A 46 7.47 -11.91 -4.59
N ILE A 47 6.73 -10.96 -4.05
CA ILE A 47 5.26 -10.99 -4.10
C ILE A 47 4.79 -10.32 -5.39
N TYR A 48 5.27 -9.12 -5.68
CA TYR A 48 4.81 -8.39 -6.86
C TYR A 48 5.51 -8.86 -8.14
N CYS A 49 6.84 -8.87 -8.24
CA CYS A 49 7.50 -9.27 -9.49
C CYS A 49 7.36 -10.77 -9.77
N VAL A 50 7.81 -11.62 -8.84
CA VAL A 50 7.80 -13.09 -9.04
C VAL A 50 6.38 -13.65 -8.98
N GLY A 51 5.60 -13.27 -7.97
CA GLY A 51 4.21 -13.72 -7.83
C GLY A 51 3.34 -13.36 -9.03
N SER A 52 3.39 -12.10 -9.50
CA SER A 52 2.61 -11.71 -10.69
C SER A 52 3.08 -12.41 -11.97
N SER A 53 4.39 -12.64 -12.12
CA SER A 53 4.93 -13.39 -13.26
C SER A 53 4.39 -14.81 -13.32
N ILE A 54 4.22 -15.47 -12.18
CA ILE A 54 3.60 -16.80 -12.09
C ILE A 54 2.13 -16.72 -12.52
N VAL A 55 1.39 -15.71 -12.07
CA VAL A 55 -0.02 -15.52 -12.47
C VAL A 55 -0.14 -15.32 -13.98
N PHE A 56 0.69 -14.47 -14.59
CA PHE A 56 0.68 -14.25 -16.04
C PHE A 56 1.06 -15.51 -16.82
N TYR A 57 2.03 -16.27 -16.34
CA TYR A 57 2.38 -17.55 -16.96
C TYR A 57 1.22 -18.55 -16.93
N LEU A 58 0.50 -18.65 -15.81
CA LEU A 58 -0.69 -19.51 -15.69
C LEU A 58 -1.85 -19.03 -16.57
N LEU A 59 -1.91 -17.74 -16.89
CA LEU A 59 -2.82 -17.15 -17.87
C LEU A 59 -2.39 -17.40 -19.33
N GLY A 60 -1.35 -18.18 -19.57
CA GLY A 60 -0.87 -18.50 -20.92
C GLY A 60 -0.09 -17.36 -21.58
N VAL A 61 0.27 -16.31 -20.84
CA VAL A 61 1.22 -15.31 -21.34
C VAL A 61 2.58 -15.99 -21.45
N GLN A 62 3.03 -16.17 -22.69
CA GLN A 62 4.32 -16.77 -22.97
C GLN A 62 5.41 -15.91 -22.31
N PRO A 63 6.32 -16.50 -21.52
CA PRO A 63 7.44 -15.75 -21.00
C PRO A 63 8.25 -15.27 -22.20
N ASN A 64 8.62 -13.98 -22.20
CA ASN A 64 9.54 -13.49 -23.22
C ASN A 64 10.81 -14.34 -23.14
N PRO A 65 11.15 -15.10 -24.19
CA PRO A 65 12.33 -15.95 -24.16
C PRO A 65 13.53 -15.02 -24.04
N VAL A 66 14.15 -15.02 -22.86
CA VAL A 66 15.39 -14.27 -22.60
C VAL A 66 16.51 -14.74 -23.54
N TYR A 67 16.35 -15.93 -24.15
CA TYR A 67 17.28 -16.54 -25.09
C TYR A 67 16.57 -17.21 -26.26
N SER A 68 16.44 -16.49 -27.37
CA SER A 68 16.28 -17.09 -28.70
C SER A 68 17.32 -16.50 -29.65
N SER A 69 18.60 -16.54 -29.26
CA SER A 69 19.71 -16.22 -30.16
C SER A 69 20.41 -17.52 -30.57
N PRO A 70 20.50 -17.84 -31.87
CA PRO A 70 21.15 -19.05 -32.38
C PRO A 70 22.68 -19.07 -32.14
N ASN A 71 23.26 -18.00 -31.58
CA ASN A 71 24.69 -17.86 -31.30
C ASN A 71 25.01 -18.00 -29.80
N LEU A 72 24.53 -19.06 -29.14
CA LEU A 72 24.93 -19.39 -27.76
C LEU A 72 26.37 -19.95 -27.73
N SER A 73 27.37 -19.07 -27.91
CA SER A 73 28.76 -19.43 -27.70
C SER A 73 29.07 -19.44 -26.20
N LYS A 74 29.50 -20.60 -25.68
CA LYS A 74 30.25 -20.98 -24.43
C LYS A 74 30.19 -20.15 -23.12
N SER A 75 29.52 -19.02 -23.04
CA SER A 75 29.48 -18.11 -21.88
C SER A 75 28.07 -17.50 -21.73
N ALA A 76 27.07 -18.35 -21.45
CA ALA A 76 25.71 -17.89 -21.14
C ALA A 76 25.63 -17.08 -19.82
N LEU A 77 26.67 -17.15 -18.96
CA LEU A 77 26.69 -16.49 -17.66
C LEU A 77 26.81 -14.96 -17.71
N LYS A 78 27.61 -14.40 -18.62
CA LYS A 78 27.76 -12.93 -18.76
C LYS A 78 26.45 -12.22 -19.17
N PRO A 79 25.78 -12.60 -20.27
CA PRO A 79 24.52 -11.95 -20.65
C PRO A 79 23.41 -12.16 -19.61
N LEU A 80 23.38 -13.31 -18.94
CA LEU A 80 22.45 -13.61 -17.86
C LEU A 80 22.68 -12.71 -16.64
N ALA A 81 23.94 -12.50 -16.24
CA ALA A 81 24.29 -11.60 -15.14
C ALA A 81 23.94 -10.14 -15.47
N VAL A 82 24.16 -9.70 -16.71
CA VAL A 82 23.77 -8.35 -17.18
C VAL A 82 22.25 -8.18 -17.13
N TYR A 83 21.49 -9.18 -17.58
CA TYR A 83 20.02 -9.14 -17.56
C TYR A 83 19.44 -9.14 -16.14
N ILE A 84 19.95 -9.98 -15.24
CA ILE A 84 19.49 -9.98 -13.83
C ILE A 84 19.89 -8.67 -13.16
N GLY A 85 21.09 -8.15 -13.45
CA GLY A 85 21.52 -6.84 -12.98
C GLY A 85 20.58 -5.73 -13.45
N SER A 86 20.19 -5.72 -14.73
CA SER A 86 19.25 -4.73 -15.26
C SER A 86 17.85 -4.88 -14.69
N LEU A 87 17.34 -6.11 -14.51
CA LEU A 87 16.02 -6.37 -13.91
C LEU A 87 15.98 -5.98 -12.43
N THR A 88 17.07 -6.24 -11.70
CA THR A 88 17.25 -5.83 -10.30
C THR A 88 17.26 -4.32 -10.20
N MET A 89 18.04 -3.65 -11.05
CA MET A 89 18.13 -2.19 -11.08
C MET A 89 16.79 -1.56 -11.45
N TYR A 90 16.08 -2.14 -12.43
CA TYR A 90 14.74 -1.71 -12.81
C TYR A 90 13.74 -1.88 -11.67
N SER A 91 13.73 -3.03 -10.99
CA SER A 91 12.84 -3.29 -9.85
C SER A 91 13.14 -2.38 -8.66
N PHE A 92 14.41 -2.09 -8.40
CA PHE A 92 14.83 -1.13 -7.39
C PHE A 92 14.36 0.28 -7.73
N THR A 93 14.52 0.69 -9.00
CA THR A 93 14.03 1.98 -9.50
C THR A 93 12.52 2.08 -9.34
N LEU A 94 11.76 1.06 -9.75
CA LEU A 94 10.31 1.02 -9.55
C LEU A 94 9.91 1.12 -8.08
N THR A 95 10.57 0.35 -7.20
CA THR A 95 10.30 0.40 -5.75
C THR A 95 10.49 1.82 -5.20
N ILE A 96 11.56 2.50 -5.62
CA ILE A 96 11.81 3.90 -5.26
C ILE A 96 10.76 4.83 -5.85
N THR A 97 10.37 4.64 -7.11
CA THR A 97 9.33 5.45 -7.75
C THR A 97 8.00 5.33 -7.01
N TYR A 98 7.58 4.11 -6.64
CA TYR A 98 6.38 3.93 -5.79
C TYR A 98 6.52 4.65 -4.45
N LEU A 99 7.70 4.59 -3.83
CA LEU A 99 7.97 5.27 -2.56
C LEU A 99 7.90 6.80 -2.68
N ILE A 100 8.44 7.37 -3.75
CA ILE A 100 8.56 8.82 -3.93
C ILE A 100 7.29 9.43 -4.49
N PHE A 101 6.56 8.71 -5.36
CA PHE A 101 5.36 9.24 -5.99
C PHE A 101 4.10 8.78 -5.28
N MET A 102 3.84 7.49 -5.09
CA MET A 102 2.56 7.09 -4.51
C MET A 102 2.42 7.52 -3.04
N PHE A 103 3.45 7.27 -2.22
CA PHE A 103 3.27 7.40 -0.77
C PHE A 103 3.15 8.84 -0.28
N PRO A 104 3.92 9.83 -0.75
CA PRO A 104 3.70 11.22 -0.35
C PRO A 104 2.29 11.70 -0.66
N PHE A 105 1.70 11.27 -1.79
CA PHE A 105 0.31 11.58 -2.08
C PHE A 105 -0.64 10.95 -1.06
N VAL A 106 -0.38 9.71 -0.62
CA VAL A 106 -1.17 9.07 0.45
C VAL A 106 -1.20 9.94 1.70
N PHE A 107 -0.03 10.38 2.17
CA PHE A 107 0.13 11.20 3.38
C PHE A 107 -0.31 12.66 3.20
N PHE A 108 -0.41 13.14 1.96
CA PHE A 108 -0.94 14.46 1.65
C PHE A 108 -2.48 14.48 1.57
N LEU A 109 -3.09 13.41 1.04
CA LEU A 109 -4.55 13.27 0.94
C LEU A 109 -5.19 12.87 2.27
N ALA A 110 -4.50 12.08 3.09
CA ALA A 110 -5.03 11.59 4.36
C ALA A 110 -5.51 12.70 5.32
N PRO A 111 -4.81 13.83 5.50
CA PRO A 111 -5.30 14.98 6.27
C PRO A 111 -6.64 15.52 5.77
N LEU A 112 -6.82 15.64 4.44
CA LEU A 112 -8.05 16.14 3.84
C LEU A 112 -9.21 15.20 4.12
N ILE A 113 -8.99 13.89 3.92
CA ILE A 113 -9.98 12.86 4.24
C ILE A 113 -10.28 12.86 5.75
N GLY A 114 -9.28 13.02 6.60
CA GLY A 114 -9.44 13.07 8.06
C GLY A 114 -10.35 14.22 8.49
N VAL A 115 -10.18 15.40 7.88
CA VAL A 115 -11.07 16.55 8.11
C VAL A 115 -12.49 16.28 7.62
N LEU A 116 -12.66 15.63 6.47
CA LEU A 116 -13.98 15.23 5.97
C LEU A 116 -14.69 14.25 6.92
N ILE A 117 -13.97 13.24 7.43
CA ILE A 117 -14.50 12.29 8.42
C ILE A 117 -14.92 13.06 9.69
N LEU A 118 -14.08 13.98 10.16
CA LEU A 118 -14.35 14.77 11.35
C LEU A 118 -15.57 15.70 11.15
N LEU A 119 -15.71 16.31 9.97
CA LEU A 119 -16.88 17.10 9.54
C LEU A 119 -18.17 16.29 9.60
N TYR A 120 -18.11 15.03 9.16
CA TYR A 120 -19.25 14.14 9.19
C TYR A 120 -19.65 13.77 10.63
N VAL A 121 -18.67 13.43 11.48
CA VAL A 121 -18.93 12.95 12.85
C VAL A 121 -19.36 14.06 13.81
N VAL A 122 -18.64 15.19 13.78
CA VAL A 122 -18.83 16.28 14.76
C VAL A 122 -19.80 17.35 14.23
N LYS A 123 -20.20 17.25 12.95
CA LYS A 123 -20.97 18.25 12.19
C LYS A 123 -20.22 19.58 12.05
N ARG A 124 -20.59 20.39 11.04
CA ARG A 124 -19.93 21.66 10.70
C ARG A 124 -19.74 22.62 11.89
N LYS A 125 -20.71 22.65 12.83
CA LYS A 125 -20.67 23.55 13.99
C LYS A 125 -19.71 23.07 15.08
N GLY A 126 -19.63 21.76 15.33
CA GLY A 126 -18.82 21.21 16.42
C GLY A 126 -17.33 21.09 16.11
N ILE A 127 -16.91 21.17 14.84
CA ILE A 127 -15.49 21.21 14.47
C ILE A 127 -14.73 22.31 15.23
N LYS A 128 -15.40 23.44 15.46
CA LYS A 128 -14.81 24.62 16.12
C LYS A 128 -14.42 24.35 17.58
N GLU A 129 -15.02 23.34 18.18
CA GLU A 129 -14.84 22.94 19.59
C GLU A 129 -13.89 21.74 19.72
N VAL A 130 -13.33 21.26 18.60
CA VAL A 130 -12.39 20.15 18.61
C VAL A 130 -11.06 20.61 19.21
N THR A 131 -10.57 19.83 20.17
CA THR A 131 -9.23 19.97 20.73
C THR A 131 -8.37 18.80 20.27
N PHE A 132 -7.08 19.04 20.08
CA PHE A 132 -6.14 18.01 19.61
C PHE A 132 -4.82 18.13 20.37
N TRP A 133 -4.17 17.00 20.59
CA TRP A 133 -2.87 16.92 21.24
C TRP A 133 -1.90 16.18 20.32
N ILE A 134 -1.00 16.93 19.71
CA ILE A 134 -0.09 16.41 18.70
C ILE A 134 1.32 16.35 19.28
N ASP A 135 1.92 15.16 19.22
CA ASP A 135 3.34 14.98 19.45
C ASP A 135 4.06 14.99 18.10
N LEU A 136 4.74 16.09 17.77
CA LEU A 136 5.52 16.24 16.53
C LEU A 136 6.94 15.68 16.67
N LYS A 137 7.31 15.09 17.82
CA LYS A 137 8.67 14.56 17.99
C LYS A 137 8.91 13.41 17.00
N PRO A 138 10.15 13.31 16.45
CA PRO A 138 10.49 12.21 15.56
C PRO A 138 10.27 10.88 16.28
N LYS A 139 9.35 10.07 15.76
CA LYS A 139 9.04 8.76 16.33
C LYS A 139 10.27 7.85 16.23
N LYS A 140 10.57 7.12 17.29
CA LYS A 140 11.58 6.06 17.23
C LYS A 140 11.10 5.00 16.25
N LEU A 141 11.95 4.64 15.27
CA LEU A 141 11.64 3.60 14.29
C LEU A 141 11.63 2.18 14.87
N VAL A 142 11.97 2.04 16.15
CA VAL A 142 12.02 0.78 16.88
C VAL A 142 10.60 0.29 17.18
N GLY A 143 10.34 -0.98 16.92
CA GLY A 143 9.05 -1.62 17.15
C GLY A 143 8.06 -1.44 16.00
N TRP A 144 7.07 -2.34 15.94
CA TRP A 144 6.07 -2.44 14.86
C TRP A 144 4.62 -2.31 15.38
N GLU A 145 4.41 -1.77 16.58
CA GLU A 145 3.10 -1.78 17.25
C GLU A 145 2.04 -0.96 16.52
N GLU A 146 2.37 0.27 16.11
CA GLU A 146 1.45 1.12 15.33
C GLU A 146 1.19 0.52 13.94
N GLU A 147 2.24 -0.01 13.29
CA GLU A 147 2.13 -0.67 12.00
C GLU A 147 1.25 -1.94 12.07
N LYS A 148 1.30 -2.69 13.16
CA LYS A 148 0.42 -3.86 13.39
C LYS A 148 -1.05 -3.45 13.45
N GLU A 149 -1.36 -2.30 14.06
CA GLU A 149 -2.73 -1.80 14.12
C GLU A 149 -3.24 -1.34 12.75
N VAL A 150 -2.39 -0.66 11.98
CA VAL A 150 -2.69 -0.30 10.58
C VAL A 150 -2.83 -1.56 9.72
N LEU A 151 -1.98 -2.57 9.92
CA LEU A 151 -2.05 -3.85 9.22
C LEU A 151 -3.37 -4.58 9.49
N LYS A 152 -3.88 -4.60 10.73
CA LYS A 152 -5.19 -5.18 11.05
C LYS A 152 -6.31 -4.52 10.25
N LEU A 153 -6.28 -3.19 10.13
CA LEU A 153 -7.25 -2.44 9.32
C LEU A 153 -7.11 -2.80 7.82
N LEU A 154 -5.88 -2.90 7.31
CA LEU A 154 -5.64 -3.26 5.90
C LEU A 154 -6.05 -4.69 5.58
N ILE A 155 -5.81 -5.66 6.48
CA ILE A 155 -6.29 -7.04 6.31
C ILE A 155 -7.82 -7.07 6.32
N ALA A 156 -8.44 -6.37 7.27
CA ALA A 156 -9.88 -6.25 7.34
C ALA A 156 -10.46 -5.58 6.10
N LEU A 157 -9.71 -4.74 5.39
CA LEU A 157 -10.19 -3.99 4.22
C LEU A 157 -10.03 -4.77 2.90
N LEU A 158 -9.20 -5.81 2.85
CA LEU A 158 -8.91 -6.57 1.63
C LEU A 158 -10.16 -7.16 0.95
N PRO A 159 -11.13 -7.79 1.66
CA PRO A 159 -12.32 -8.32 1.01
C PRO A 159 -13.25 -7.22 0.47
N VAL A 160 -13.43 -6.14 1.24
CA VAL A 160 -14.18 -4.96 0.78
C VAL A 160 -13.51 -4.37 -0.45
N SER A 161 -12.18 -4.32 -0.46
CA SER A 161 -11.45 -3.66 -1.51
C SER A 161 -11.53 -4.38 -2.85
N LEU A 162 -11.42 -5.71 -2.81
CA LEU A 162 -11.65 -6.60 -3.94
C LEU A 162 -13.03 -6.41 -4.56
N TYR A 163 -14.09 -6.37 -3.75
CA TYR A 163 -15.45 -6.20 -4.27
C TYR A 163 -15.68 -4.82 -4.89
N PHE A 164 -15.17 -3.77 -4.23
CA PHE A 164 -15.26 -2.42 -4.77
C PHE A 164 -14.53 -2.30 -6.10
N LEU A 165 -13.33 -2.88 -6.21
CA LEU A 165 -12.57 -2.93 -7.45
C LEU A 165 -13.37 -3.64 -8.56
N ILE A 166 -13.88 -4.85 -8.31
CA ILE A 166 -14.65 -5.60 -9.31
C ILE A 166 -15.90 -4.83 -9.76
N THR A 167 -16.58 -4.19 -8.80
CA THR A 167 -17.77 -3.37 -9.09
C THR A 167 -17.41 -2.17 -9.96
N LEU A 168 -16.31 -1.50 -9.64
CA LEU A 168 -15.82 -0.34 -10.38
C LEU A 168 -15.39 -0.73 -11.81
N LEU A 169 -14.65 -1.84 -11.97
CA LEU A 169 -14.24 -2.33 -13.30
C LEU A 169 -15.46 -2.66 -14.18
N LYS A 170 -16.50 -3.27 -13.61
CA LYS A 170 -17.76 -3.53 -14.32
C LYS A 170 -18.51 -2.26 -14.70
N LEU A 171 -18.61 -1.29 -13.79
CA LEU A 171 -19.26 -0.01 -14.05
C LEU A 171 -18.56 0.77 -15.17
N LEU A 172 -17.23 0.72 -15.19
CA LEU A 172 -16.43 1.38 -16.22
C LEU A 172 -16.35 0.59 -17.54
N GLN A 173 -16.99 -0.58 -17.63
CA GLN A 173 -16.92 -1.49 -18.79
C GLN A 173 -15.48 -1.79 -19.24
N LEU A 174 -14.53 -1.79 -18.29
CA LEU A 174 -13.15 -2.13 -18.60
C LEU A 174 -13.08 -3.63 -18.84
N GLU A 175 -12.65 -4.02 -20.05
CA GLU A 175 -12.50 -5.42 -20.41
C GLU A 175 -11.54 -6.12 -19.45
N LEU A 176 -12.02 -7.20 -18.84
CA LEU A 176 -11.31 -8.03 -17.88
C LEU A 176 -10.48 -9.10 -18.60
N ASP A 177 -10.01 -8.85 -19.83
CA ASP A 177 -9.25 -9.85 -20.58
C ASP A 177 -7.90 -10.09 -19.89
N PRO A 178 -7.69 -11.28 -19.29
CA PRO A 178 -6.48 -11.60 -18.54
C PRO A 178 -5.20 -11.51 -19.38
N HIS A 179 -5.31 -11.65 -20.70
CA HIS A 179 -4.18 -11.61 -21.63
C HIS A 179 -3.67 -10.19 -21.90
N VAL A 180 -4.46 -9.17 -21.57
CA VAL A 180 -4.17 -7.75 -21.83
C VAL A 180 -3.87 -6.97 -20.52
N VAL A 181 -3.93 -7.64 -19.37
CA VAL A 181 -3.68 -7.07 -18.02
C VAL A 181 -2.31 -6.38 -17.91
N GLY A 182 -1.31 -6.85 -18.66
CA GLY A 182 0.06 -6.30 -18.64
C GLY A 182 0.26 -5.02 -19.46
N SER A 183 -0.70 -4.62 -20.30
CA SER A 183 -0.55 -3.52 -21.28
C SER A 183 -1.62 -2.42 -21.16
N THR A 184 -2.46 -2.43 -20.12
CA THR A 184 -3.71 -1.64 -20.06
C THR A 184 -3.87 -0.74 -18.84
N TRP A 185 -4.85 0.19 -18.96
CA TRP A 185 -5.42 1.10 -17.96
C TRP A 185 -5.69 0.49 -16.58
N LEU A 186 -5.79 -0.84 -16.48
CA LEU A 186 -6.01 -1.59 -15.24
C LEU A 186 -4.93 -1.30 -14.19
N GLY A 187 -3.65 -1.25 -14.57
CA GLY A 187 -2.57 -0.92 -13.65
C GLY A 187 -2.74 0.47 -13.01
N TRP A 188 -3.13 1.45 -13.83
CA TRP A 188 -3.40 2.82 -13.37
C TRP A 188 -4.62 2.90 -12.44
N VAL A 189 -5.70 2.17 -12.77
CA VAL A 189 -6.90 2.07 -11.92
C VAL A 189 -6.54 1.45 -10.57
N LEU A 190 -5.72 0.40 -10.55
CA LEU A 190 -5.25 -0.25 -9.34
C LEU A 190 -4.42 0.68 -8.46
N GLU A 191 -3.52 1.46 -9.06
CA GLU A 191 -2.69 2.43 -8.34
C GLU A 191 -3.52 3.54 -7.69
N ILE A 192 -4.40 4.19 -8.45
CA ILE A 192 -5.31 5.21 -7.91
C ILE A 192 -6.17 4.62 -6.80
N TYR A 193 -6.72 3.43 -7.03
CA TYR A 193 -7.58 2.76 -6.08
C TYR A 193 -6.84 2.49 -4.76
N MET A 194 -5.63 1.94 -4.83
CA MET A 194 -4.78 1.72 -3.65
C MET A 194 -4.40 3.02 -2.95
N LEU A 195 -4.14 4.09 -3.70
CA LEU A 195 -3.81 5.40 -3.16
C LEU A 195 -4.94 5.92 -2.26
N PHE A 196 -6.19 5.92 -2.74
CA PHE A 196 -7.35 6.35 -1.94
C PHE A 196 -7.58 5.46 -0.73
N LEU A 197 -7.42 4.15 -0.90
CA LEU A 197 -7.62 3.17 0.16
C LEU A 197 -6.61 3.36 1.30
N LEU A 198 -5.33 3.51 0.95
CA LEU A 198 -4.28 3.82 1.92
C LEU A 198 -4.51 5.19 2.57
N SER A 199 -4.89 6.22 1.80
CA SER A 199 -5.18 7.56 2.35
C SER A 199 -6.31 7.53 3.36
N PHE A 200 -7.35 6.76 3.11
CA PHE A 200 -8.46 6.58 4.04
C PHE A 200 -8.01 5.91 5.34
N ILE A 201 -7.22 4.85 5.27
CA ILE A 201 -6.68 4.17 6.47
C ILE A 201 -5.76 5.11 7.26
N VAL A 202 -4.88 5.84 6.59
CA VAL A 202 -4.01 6.84 7.23
C VAL A 202 -4.85 7.94 7.86
N ALA A 203 -5.91 8.42 7.22
CA ALA A 203 -6.80 9.44 7.77
C ALA A 203 -7.44 8.99 9.09
N VAL A 204 -7.96 7.75 9.14
CA VAL A 204 -8.54 7.17 10.35
C VAL A 204 -7.50 7.03 11.45
N ASN A 205 -6.30 6.52 11.12
CA ASN A 205 -5.22 6.42 12.09
C ASN A 205 -4.74 7.79 12.57
N LEU A 206 -4.71 8.79 11.69
CA LEU A 206 -4.28 10.15 12.00
C LEU A 206 -5.21 10.83 13.01
N LEU A 207 -6.52 10.60 12.92
CA LEU A 207 -7.48 11.09 13.91
C LEU A 207 -7.23 10.51 15.31
N TYR A 208 -6.81 9.25 15.35
CA TYR A 208 -6.38 8.60 16.59
C TYR A 208 -5.05 9.16 17.09
N THR A 209 -4.01 9.23 16.25
CA THR A 209 -2.67 9.65 16.67
C THR A 209 -2.58 11.13 17.01
N SER A 210 -3.40 11.98 16.39
CA SER A 210 -3.55 13.40 16.74
C SER A 210 -4.36 13.65 18.02
N ARG A 211 -4.84 12.58 18.68
CA ARG A 211 -5.64 12.62 19.92
C ARG A 211 -6.75 13.65 19.84
N VAL A 212 -7.64 13.49 18.87
CA VAL A 212 -8.74 14.42 18.58
C VAL A 212 -9.88 14.25 19.58
N TYR A 213 -10.22 15.29 20.32
CA TYR A 213 -11.31 15.33 21.30
C TYR A 213 -12.43 16.29 20.89
N HIS A 214 -13.66 15.95 21.29
CA HIS A 214 -14.82 16.85 21.24
C HIS A 214 -15.65 16.66 22.51
N GLY A 215 -15.90 17.74 23.27
CA GLY A 215 -16.68 17.68 24.51
C GLY A 215 -16.18 16.62 25.51
N ASN A 216 -14.86 16.57 25.75
CA ASN A 216 -14.17 15.56 26.58
C ASN A 216 -14.20 14.11 26.09
N ARG A 217 -14.78 13.81 24.93
CA ARG A 217 -14.76 12.46 24.34
C ARG A 217 -13.59 12.34 23.37
N PHE A 218 -12.83 11.24 23.45
CA PHE A 218 -11.79 10.93 22.48
C PHE A 218 -12.44 10.43 21.17
N VAL A 219 -12.72 11.38 20.28
CA VAL A 219 -13.40 11.12 19.00
C VAL A 219 -12.53 10.27 18.09
N GLY A 220 -11.22 10.49 18.07
CA GLY A 220 -10.28 9.70 17.25
C GLY A 220 -10.36 8.20 17.53
N GLU A 221 -10.39 7.79 18.80
CA GLU A 221 -10.53 6.37 19.18
C GLU A 221 -11.91 5.81 18.81
N THR A 222 -12.95 6.60 19.04
CA THR A 222 -14.33 6.18 18.69
C THR A 222 -14.45 5.93 17.19
N ILE A 223 -13.92 6.84 16.36
CA ILE A 223 -13.90 6.70 14.90
C ILE A 223 -13.10 5.48 14.48
N ARG A 224 -11.89 5.30 15.01
CA ARG A 224 -11.03 4.16 14.67
C ARG A 224 -11.70 2.83 15.03
N ARG A 225 -12.23 2.70 16.24
CA ARG A 225 -12.91 1.47 16.70
C ARG A 225 -14.16 1.17 15.89
N ASN A 226 -15.00 2.18 15.62
CA ASN A 226 -16.20 1.99 14.79
C ASN A 226 -15.83 1.63 13.35
N THR A 227 -14.82 2.28 12.78
CA THR A 227 -14.33 1.96 11.43
C THR A 227 -13.81 0.54 11.36
N PHE A 228 -12.99 0.10 12.33
CA PHE A 228 -12.50 -1.27 12.40
C PHE A 228 -13.64 -2.29 12.50
N ASN A 229 -14.58 -2.09 13.43
CA ASN A 229 -15.71 -3.00 13.62
C ASN A 229 -16.63 -3.05 12.40
N ASN A 230 -16.89 -1.90 11.77
CA ASN A 230 -17.71 -1.81 10.56
C ASN A 230 -17.01 -2.50 9.38
N LEU A 231 -15.72 -2.22 9.16
CA LEU A 231 -14.94 -2.86 8.10
C LEU A 231 -14.88 -4.37 8.30
N LEU A 232 -14.64 -4.85 9.52
CA LEU A 232 -14.66 -6.28 9.82
C LEU A 232 -16.04 -6.90 9.54
N SER A 233 -17.11 -6.28 10.02
CA SER A 233 -18.47 -6.80 9.84
C SER A 233 -18.84 -6.86 8.36
N ILE A 234 -18.57 -5.76 7.64
CA ILE A 234 -18.78 -5.67 6.19
C ILE A 234 -17.94 -6.71 5.48
N SER A 235 -16.65 -6.87 5.83
CA SER A 235 -15.76 -7.84 5.21
C SER A 235 -16.15 -9.27 5.46
N ILE A 236 -16.64 -9.64 6.64
CA ILE A 236 -17.14 -10.99 6.91
C ILE A 236 -18.34 -11.28 6.01
N VAL A 237 -19.30 -10.34 5.95
CA VAL A 237 -20.48 -10.47 5.09
C VAL A 237 -20.07 -10.56 3.63
N LEU A 238 -19.22 -9.63 3.17
CA LEU A 238 -18.78 -9.59 1.79
C LEU A 238 -17.94 -10.80 1.40
N SER A 239 -17.04 -11.27 2.25
CA SER A 239 -16.23 -12.47 1.98
C SER A 239 -17.14 -13.69 1.81
N SER A 240 -18.18 -13.79 2.64
CA SER A 240 -19.15 -14.88 2.55
C SER A 240 -19.97 -14.81 1.26
N VAL A 241 -20.48 -13.61 0.92
CA VAL A 241 -21.26 -13.37 -0.31
C VAL A 241 -20.38 -13.56 -1.55
N SER A 242 -19.15 -13.06 -1.54
CA SER A 242 -18.22 -13.19 -2.65
C SER A 242 -17.78 -14.64 -2.84
N LEU A 243 -17.53 -15.43 -1.79
CA LEU A 243 -17.30 -16.88 -1.93
C LEU A 243 -18.44 -17.60 -2.68
N ILE A 244 -19.70 -17.27 -2.35
CA ILE A 244 -20.88 -17.87 -2.98
C ILE A 244 -21.00 -17.43 -4.44
N LEU A 245 -20.86 -16.12 -4.71
CA LEU A 245 -20.96 -15.56 -6.07
C LEU A 245 -19.79 -15.98 -6.98
N PHE A 246 -18.61 -16.17 -6.41
CA PHE A 246 -17.38 -16.54 -7.12
C PHE A 246 -17.44 -17.96 -7.67
N VAL A 247 -18.02 -18.91 -6.91
CA VAL A 247 -18.22 -20.30 -7.36
C VAL A 247 -19.23 -20.38 -8.52
N GLN A 248 -20.21 -19.46 -8.58
CA GLN A 248 -21.35 -19.58 -9.49
C GLN A 248 -21.25 -18.76 -10.77
N ILE A 249 -20.59 -17.59 -10.77
CA ILE A 249 -20.81 -16.58 -11.83
C ILE A 249 -19.54 -16.23 -12.64
N TYR A 250 -18.33 -16.38 -12.09
CA TYR A 250 -17.13 -15.77 -12.69
C TYR A 250 -16.01 -16.78 -12.94
N ARG A 251 -16.09 -17.52 -14.07
CA ARG A 251 -14.90 -18.19 -14.64
C ARG A 251 -14.01 -17.14 -15.31
N GLY A 252 -12.73 -17.09 -14.95
CA GLY A 252 -11.73 -16.16 -15.49
C GLY A 252 -11.35 -14.98 -14.59
N ILE A 253 -12.12 -14.67 -13.54
CA ILE A 253 -11.79 -13.59 -12.57
C ILE A 253 -10.79 -14.07 -11.51
N GLU A 254 -10.59 -15.37 -11.35
CA GLU A 254 -9.69 -15.94 -10.35
C GLU A 254 -8.26 -15.43 -10.45
N TYR A 255 -7.74 -15.28 -11.65
CA TYR A 255 -6.39 -14.77 -11.85
C TYR A 255 -6.29 -13.28 -11.56
N LEU A 256 -7.33 -12.49 -11.87
CA LEU A 256 -7.40 -11.08 -11.48
C LEU A 256 -7.47 -10.93 -9.96
N PHE A 257 -8.25 -11.79 -9.29
CA PHE A 257 -8.35 -11.82 -7.83
C PHE A 257 -6.99 -12.11 -7.20
N ILE A 258 -6.30 -13.14 -7.68
CA ILE A 258 -4.96 -13.52 -7.17
C ILE A 258 -3.95 -12.41 -7.46
N TYR A 259 -3.96 -11.84 -8.67
CA TYR A 259 -3.10 -10.72 -9.04
C TYR A 259 -3.32 -9.51 -8.12
N PHE A 260 -4.57 -9.10 -7.92
CA PHE A 260 -4.90 -8.00 -7.01
C PHE A 260 -4.49 -8.31 -5.57
N ALA A 261 -4.73 -9.53 -5.08
CA ALA A 261 -4.34 -9.90 -3.73
C ALA A 261 -2.82 -9.83 -3.53
N LEU A 262 -2.03 -10.32 -4.49
CA LEU A 262 -0.57 -10.21 -4.47
C LEU A 262 -0.11 -8.75 -4.49
N TYR A 263 -0.69 -7.94 -5.39
CA TYR A 263 -0.41 -6.50 -5.47
C TYR A 263 -0.74 -5.76 -4.17
N TYR A 264 -1.92 -6.01 -3.60
CA TYR A 264 -2.38 -5.42 -2.35
C TYR A 264 -1.44 -5.77 -1.18
N VAL A 265 -1.04 -7.04 -1.07
CA VAL A 265 -0.12 -7.51 -0.03
C VAL A 265 1.25 -6.86 -0.18
N ALA A 266 1.81 -6.85 -1.39
CA ALA A 266 3.10 -6.23 -1.67
C ALA A 266 3.11 -4.74 -1.28
N ILE A 267 2.13 -3.98 -1.78
CA ILE A 267 2.01 -2.55 -1.47
C ILE A 267 1.79 -2.32 0.02
N THR A 268 0.97 -3.14 0.68
CA THR A 268 0.73 -3.03 2.13
C THR A 268 2.03 -3.17 2.92
N ILE A 269 2.87 -4.17 2.59
CA ILE A 269 4.15 -4.37 3.27
C ILE A 269 5.10 -3.20 3.01
N VAL A 270 5.21 -2.77 1.75
CA VAL A 270 6.05 -1.61 1.38
C VAL A 270 5.56 -0.36 2.12
N PHE A 271 4.25 -0.12 2.17
CA PHE A 271 3.63 1.01 2.86
C PHE A 271 3.95 1.03 4.36
N LEU A 272 3.74 -0.11 5.04
CA LEU A 272 4.00 -0.22 6.47
C LEU A 272 5.48 -0.03 6.82
N SER A 273 6.40 -0.46 5.95
CA SER A 273 7.84 -0.25 6.16
C SER A 273 8.20 1.24 6.29
N PHE A 274 7.51 2.13 5.59
CA PHE A 274 7.80 3.57 5.58
C PHE A 274 6.77 4.43 6.32
N PHE A 275 5.71 3.82 6.85
CA PHE A 275 4.62 4.51 7.54
C PHE A 275 5.10 5.50 8.61
N LYS A 276 5.93 5.03 9.56
CA LYS A 276 6.46 5.87 10.66
C LYS A 276 7.33 7.04 10.21
N ILE A 277 7.93 6.96 9.03
CA ILE A 277 8.80 8.02 8.51
C ILE A 277 7.94 9.17 7.99
N MET A 278 6.83 8.85 7.34
CA MET A 278 5.99 9.82 6.63
C MET A 278 4.80 10.33 7.46
N GLU A 279 4.34 9.58 8.46
CA GLU A 279 3.20 9.94 9.31
C GLU A 279 3.34 11.34 9.96
N PRO A 280 4.50 11.76 10.52
CA PRO A 280 4.62 13.08 11.15
C PRO A 280 4.30 14.24 10.20
N ALA A 281 4.62 14.11 8.91
CA ALA A 281 4.31 15.12 7.90
C ALA A 281 2.79 15.26 7.71
N SER A 282 2.08 14.13 7.61
CA SER A 282 0.62 14.11 7.52
C SER A 282 -0.04 14.73 8.76
N VAL A 283 0.45 14.37 9.95
CA VAL A 283 -0.06 14.91 11.22
C VAL A 283 0.14 16.44 11.29
N TYR A 284 1.29 16.94 10.84
CA TYR A 284 1.55 18.38 10.78
C TYR A 284 0.59 19.11 9.82
N ILE A 285 0.36 18.57 8.62
CA ILE A 285 -0.58 19.14 7.64
C ILE A 285 -2.00 19.18 8.24
N PHE A 286 -2.44 18.07 8.85
CA PHE A 286 -3.75 18.01 9.49
C PHE A 286 -3.92 19.05 10.60
N ALA A 287 -2.90 19.21 11.46
CA ALA A 287 -2.87 20.22 12.51
C ALA A 287 -3.06 21.64 11.95
N LYS A 288 -2.35 21.94 10.87
CA LYS A 288 -2.41 23.25 10.19
C LYS A 288 -3.80 23.51 9.62
N ILE A 289 -4.43 22.51 8.98
CA ILE A 289 -5.78 22.63 8.43
C ILE A 289 -6.79 22.90 9.57
N LEU A 290 -6.74 22.13 10.66
CA LEU A 290 -7.65 22.35 11.80
C LEU A 290 -7.44 23.71 12.46
N ALA A 291 -6.18 24.13 12.63
CA ALA A 291 -5.86 25.44 13.18
C ALA A 291 -6.39 26.58 12.31
N PHE A 292 -6.28 26.44 10.98
CA PHE A 292 -6.82 27.42 10.03
C PHE A 292 -8.35 27.55 10.14
N ILE A 293 -9.09 26.42 10.13
CA ILE A 293 -10.55 26.39 10.29
C ILE A 293 -10.99 27.05 11.62
N ARG A 294 -10.18 26.92 12.67
CA ARG A 294 -10.44 27.55 13.97
C ARG A 294 -10.16 29.06 13.95
N ALA A 295 -9.07 29.48 13.31
CA ALA A 295 -8.61 30.87 13.28
C ALA A 295 -9.55 31.81 12.50
N GLU A 296 -10.14 31.32 11.39
CA GLU A 296 -11.08 32.07 10.56
C GLU A 296 -12.28 32.64 11.36
N ASN A 297 -12.69 31.95 12.44
CA ASN A 297 -13.77 32.42 13.32
C ASN A 297 -13.35 33.49 14.33
N LYS A 298 -12.06 33.59 14.68
CA LYS A 298 -11.59 34.65 15.58
C LYS A 298 -11.64 36.00 14.88
N PHE A 299 -11.43 36.01 13.56
CA PHE A 299 -11.62 37.19 12.71
C PHE A 299 -13.11 37.54 12.58
N GLN A 300 -14.01 36.59 12.28
CA GLN A 300 -15.45 36.88 12.19
C GLN A 300 -16.06 37.47 13.48
N ARG A 301 -15.68 36.98 14.67
CA ARG A 301 -16.14 37.55 15.96
C ARG A 301 -15.58 38.94 16.31
N ILE A 302 -14.61 39.45 15.57
CA ILE A 302 -14.08 40.81 15.75
C ILE A 302 -14.83 41.81 14.85
N PHE A 303 -15.51 41.31 13.81
CA PHE A 303 -16.24 42.12 12.82
C PHE A 303 -17.77 41.99 12.91
N ASP A 304 -18.28 41.14 13.81
CA ASP A 304 -19.68 41.09 14.27
C ASP A 304 -19.80 41.77 15.64
#